data_AF-A0A9D1QQ39-F1
#
_entry.id   AF-A0A9D1QQ39-F1
#
_cell.length_a   1.000
_cell.length_b   1.000
_cell.length_c   1.000
_cell.angle_alpha   90.00
_cell.angle_beta   90.00
_cell.angle_gamma   90.00
#
_symmetry.space_group_name_H-M   'P 1'
#
loop_
_entity.id
_entity.type
_entity.pdbx_description
1 polymer ?
#
loop_
_entity_poly.entity_id
_entity_poly.type
_entity_poly.pdbx_seq_one_letter_code
_entity_poly.pdbx_strand_id
1 'polypeptide(L)'
;MDQPQTKRVSLIELFYDLVFVYMISRATSLIHYLHHGLISPNTFIIFALVIIVFINSWMIQMVFTNRYGESSWTNVTFTFVDMAIVLYMSNVFLATFNQDLRTFFFAAGLLSLTLCLQYLIVYFRSTSFDRQISQAFL
;
A
#
# COMPACT_ATOMS: atom_id res chain seq x y z
N MET A 1 -32.30 17.90 -8.41
CA MET A 1 -31.87 16.70 -7.66
C MET A 1 -30.61 16.22 -8.33
N ASP A 2 -29.46 16.60 -7.80
CA ASP A 2 -28.18 16.09 -8.30
C ASP A 2 -28.13 14.59 -8.00
N GLN A 3 -28.00 13.77 -9.05
CA GLN A 3 -27.76 12.36 -8.87
C GLN A 3 -26.46 12.20 -8.07
N PRO A 4 -26.41 11.40 -6.99
CA PRO A 4 -25.15 11.12 -6.32
C PRO A 4 -24.27 10.43 -7.35
N GLN A 5 -23.24 11.14 -7.82
CA GLN A 5 -22.20 10.63 -8.69
C GLN A 5 -21.54 9.47 -7.96
N THR A 6 -22.01 8.25 -8.22
CA THR A 6 -21.41 7.04 -7.70
C THR A 6 -20.07 6.88 -8.39
N LYS A 7 -19.02 7.36 -7.72
CA LYS A 7 -17.63 7.14 -8.15
C LYS A 7 -17.46 5.63 -8.33
N ARG A 8 -17.36 5.16 -9.57
CA ARG A 8 -17.13 3.74 -9.84
C ARG A 8 -15.79 3.36 -9.22
N VAL A 9 -15.80 2.32 -8.39
CA VAL A 9 -14.59 1.72 -7.83
C VAL A 9 -13.69 1.31 -9.00
N SER A 10 -12.42 1.72 -8.95
CA SER A 10 -11.46 1.37 -9.99
C SER A 10 -11.06 -0.09 -9.85
N LEU A 11 -10.93 -0.83 -10.96
CA LEU A 11 -10.42 -2.22 -10.93
C LEU A 11 -9.03 -2.33 -10.27
N ILE A 12 -8.23 -1.26 -10.33
CA ILE A 12 -6.92 -1.18 -9.69
C ILE A 12 -7.03 -1.07 -8.17
N GLU A 13 -8.05 -0.38 -7.66
CA GLU A 13 -8.35 -0.30 -6.22
C GLU A 13 -8.74 -1.70 -5.69
N LEU A 14 -9.63 -2.38 -6.42
CA LEU A 14 -10.03 -3.75 -6.10
C LEU A 14 -8.84 -4.73 -6.13
N PHE A 15 -7.96 -4.59 -7.12
CA PHE A 15 -6.76 -5.44 -7.21
C PHE A 15 -5.78 -5.17 -6.06
N TYR A 16 -5.67 -3.93 -5.59
CA TYR A 16 -4.82 -3.57 -4.46
C TYR A 16 -5.33 -4.23 -3.17
N ASP A 17 -6.65 -4.20 -2.95
CA ASP A 17 -7.27 -4.87 -1.81
C ASP A 17 -7.03 -6.38 -1.83
N LEU A 18 -7.09 -7.02 -3.01
CA LEU A 18 -6.77 -8.43 -3.15
C LEU A 18 -5.32 -8.74 -2.77
N VAL A 19 -4.38 -7.92 -3.24
CA VAL A 19 -2.97 -8.05 -2.88
C VAL A 19 -2.81 -7.89 -1.36
N PHE A 20 -3.46 -6.91 -0.74
CA PHE A 20 -3.42 -6.72 0.70
C PHE A 20 -3.98 -7.93 1.48
N VAL A 21 -5.13 -8.48 1.08
CA VAL A 21 -5.70 -9.68 1.73
C VAL A 21 -4.76 -10.89 1.60
N TYR A 22 -4.10 -11.04 0.44
CA TYR A 22 -3.09 -12.08 0.24
C TYR A 22 -1.92 -11.92 1.22
N MET A 23 -1.45 -10.69 1.47
CA MET A 23 -0.39 -10.41 2.44
C MET A 23 -0.78 -10.84 3.86
N ILE A 24 -1.99 -10.50 4.30
CA ILE A 24 -2.50 -10.90 5.61
C ILE A 24 -2.62 -12.43 5.70
N SER A 25 -3.05 -13.10 4.64
CA SER A 25 -3.07 -14.57 4.57
C SER A 25 -1.67 -15.18 4.71
N ARG A 26 -0.66 -14.59 4.05
CA ARG A 26 0.74 -15.03 4.20
C ARG A 26 1.25 -14.79 5.61
N ALA A 27 0.97 -13.64 6.21
CA ALA A 27 1.39 -13.33 7.57
C ALA A 27 0.74 -14.24 8.62
N THR A 28 -0.52 -14.61 8.44
CA THR A 28 -1.21 -15.55 9.35
C THR A 28 -0.76 -16.99 9.17
N SER A 29 -0.37 -17.40 7.95
CA SER A 29 0.21 -18.73 7.70
C SER A 29 1.49 -18.97 8.52
N LEU A 30 2.28 -17.93 8.76
CA LEU A 30 3.50 -18.00 9.59
C LEU A 30 3.21 -18.38 11.05
N ILE A 31 2.11 -17.89 11.61
CA ILE A 31 1.68 -18.27 12.96
C ILE A 31 1.28 -19.76 12.99
N HIS A 32 0.71 -20.27 11.89
CA HIS A 32 0.24 -21.65 11.80
C HIS A 32 1.37 -22.67 11.62
N TYR A 33 2.48 -22.29 10.96
CA TYR A 33 3.62 -23.18 10.67
C TYR A 33 4.72 -23.21 11.76
N LEU A 34 4.60 -22.42 12.84
CA LEU A 34 5.56 -22.48 13.94
C LEU A 34 5.36 -23.79 14.73
N HIS A 35 6.19 -24.78 14.43
CA HIS A 35 6.24 -26.10 15.05
C HIS A 35 6.17 -26.05 16.59
N HIS A 36 5.30 -26.90 17.17
CA HIS A 36 5.14 -27.19 18.61
C HIS A 36 4.46 -26.12 19.49
N GLY A 37 3.34 -25.55 19.03
CA GLY A 37 2.22 -25.16 19.91
C GLY A 37 2.44 -23.99 20.88
N LEU A 38 3.63 -23.39 20.92
CA LEU A 38 3.94 -22.23 21.74
C LEU A 38 4.51 -21.12 20.86
N ILE A 39 3.67 -20.15 20.56
CA ILE A 39 4.09 -18.90 19.91
C ILE A 39 5.01 -18.18 20.89
N SER A 40 6.29 -18.05 20.55
CA SER A 40 7.20 -17.20 21.31
C SER A 40 6.63 -15.77 21.35
N PRO A 41 6.58 -15.10 22.52
CA PRO A 41 6.13 -13.71 22.61
C PRO A 41 6.84 -12.77 21.61
N ASN A 42 8.12 -13.05 21.30
CA ASN A 42 8.87 -12.29 20.30
C ASN A 42 8.28 -12.44 18.89
N THR A 43 7.88 -13.65 18.50
CA THR A 43 7.22 -13.93 17.21
C THR A 43 5.92 -13.14 17.09
N PHE A 44 5.14 -13.08 18.17
CA PHE A 44 3.90 -12.32 18.21
C PHE A 44 4.13 -10.81 18.04
N ILE A 45 5.17 -10.25 18.69
CA ILE A 45 5.54 -8.84 18.53
C ILE A 45 5.97 -8.54 17.10
N ILE A 46 6.80 -9.40 16.49
CA ILE A 46 7.24 -9.23 15.09
C ILE A 46 6.04 -9.28 14.14
N PHE A 47 5.13 -10.24 14.35
CA PHE A 47 3.88 -10.33 13.59
C PHE A 47 3.05 -9.04 13.73
N ALA A 48 2.85 -8.54 14.94
CA ALA A 48 2.09 -7.31 15.19
C ALA A 48 2.72 -6.09 14.46
N LEU A 49 4.05 -5.95 14.53
CA LEU A 49 4.78 -4.89 13.83
C LEU A 49 4.58 -4.96 12.31
N VAL A 50 4.67 -6.15 11.72
CA VAL A 50 4.49 -6.39 10.29
C VAL A 50 3.07 -6.03 9.85
N ILE A 51 2.05 -6.44 10.62
CA ILE A 51 0.66 -6.09 10.37
C ILE A 51 0.43 -4.58 10.45
N ILE A 52 1.00 -3.91 11.46
CA ILE A 52 0.91 -2.45 11.61
C ILE A 52 1.49 -1.74 10.38
N VAL A 53 2.67 -2.16 9.90
CA VAL A 53 3.31 -1.59 8.70
C VAL A 53 2.42 -1.78 7.48
N PHE A 54 1.85 -2.97 7.28
CA PHE A 54 0.97 -3.21 6.14
C PHE A 54 -0.35 -2.44 6.21
N ILE A 55 -0.99 -2.37 7.38
CA ILE A 55 -2.23 -1.58 7.55
C ILE A 55 -1.95 -0.10 7.30
N ASN A 56 -0.84 0.44 7.83
CA ASN A 56 -0.47 1.84 7.62
C ASN A 56 -0.28 2.15 6.12
N SER A 57 0.44 1.26 5.44
CA SER A 57 0.69 1.34 3.99
C SER A 57 -0.61 1.28 3.17
N TRP A 58 -1.48 0.33 3.48
CA TRP A 58 -2.76 0.17 2.80
C TRP A 58 -3.68 1.37 3.06
N MET A 59 -3.72 1.88 4.28
CA MET A 59 -4.53 3.05 4.65
C MET A 59 -4.09 4.30 3.89
N ILE A 60 -2.78 4.55 3.76
CA ILE A 60 -2.27 5.68 2.98
C ILE A 60 -2.67 5.54 1.50
N GLN A 61 -2.52 4.34 0.92
CA GLN A 61 -2.90 4.09 -0.47
C GLN A 61 -4.40 4.25 -0.71
N MET A 62 -5.24 3.77 0.21
CA MET A 62 -6.69 3.94 0.14
C MET A 62 -7.10 5.41 0.22
N VAL A 63 -6.52 6.17 1.15
CA VAL A 63 -6.79 7.62 1.27
C VAL A 63 -6.35 8.35 0.00
N PHE A 64 -5.19 8.00 -0.54
CA PHE A 64 -4.69 8.58 -1.79
C PHE A 64 -5.61 8.27 -2.97
N THR A 65 -5.98 7.00 -3.15
CA THR A 65 -6.86 6.53 -4.24
C THR A 65 -8.27 7.11 -4.13
N ASN A 66 -8.77 7.27 -2.90
CA ASN A 66 -10.06 7.90 -2.67
C ASN A 66 -10.03 9.38 -3.09
N ARG A 67 -8.97 10.11 -2.73
CA ARG A 67 -8.82 11.56 -2.97
C ARG A 67 -8.42 11.94 -4.40
N TYR A 68 -7.54 11.15 -5.03
CA TYR A 68 -6.94 11.45 -6.35
C TYR A 68 -7.29 10.41 -7.42
N GLY A 69 -8.38 9.67 -7.24
CA GLY A 69 -8.81 8.58 -8.10
C GLY A 69 -9.24 8.96 -9.53
N GLU A 70 -9.05 10.22 -9.94
CA GLU A 70 -9.05 10.59 -11.36
C GLU A 70 -7.85 9.90 -12.03
N SER A 71 -8.14 9.08 -13.04
CA SER A 71 -7.25 8.10 -13.68
C SER A 71 -6.07 8.74 -14.44
N SER A 72 -5.17 9.42 -13.75
CA SER A 72 -3.87 9.78 -14.30
C SER A 72 -3.05 8.51 -14.44
N TRP A 73 -2.57 8.22 -15.66
CA TRP A 73 -1.70 7.07 -15.95
C TRP A 73 -0.51 6.96 -14.99
N THR A 74 0.01 8.10 -14.52
CA THR A 74 1.08 8.16 -13.52
C THR A 74 0.67 7.51 -12.19
N ASN A 75 -0.54 7.77 -11.69
CA ASN A 75 -1.04 7.20 -10.44
C ASN A 75 -1.20 5.68 -10.55
N VAL A 76 -1.70 5.20 -11.69
CA VAL A 76 -1.84 3.76 -11.97
C VAL A 76 -0.50 3.04 -11.94
N THR A 77 0.54 3.62 -12.56
CA THR A 77 1.88 3.03 -12.55
C THR A 77 2.47 2.95 -11.14
N PHE A 78 2.36 4.02 -10.34
CA PHE A 78 2.83 4.00 -8.95
C PHE A 78 2.11 2.94 -8.12
N THR A 79 0.78 2.88 -8.21
CA THR A 79 -0.01 1.87 -7.51
C THR A 79 0.37 0.44 -7.91
N PHE A 80 0.69 0.20 -9.19
CA PHE A 80 1.18 -1.10 -9.66
C PHE A 80 2.57 -1.45 -9.10
N VAL A 81 3.47 -0.47 -9.01
CA VAL A 81 4.80 -0.64 -8.39
C VAL A 81 4.64 -0.95 -6.89
N ASP A 82 3.77 -0.23 -6.18
CA ASP A 82 3.49 -0.50 -4.77
C ASP A 82 2.98 -1.93 -4.57
N MET A 83 2.07 -2.41 -5.42
CA MET A 83 1.60 -3.81 -5.38
C MET A 83 2.75 -4.82 -5.54
N ALA A 84 3.67 -4.57 -6.47
CA ALA A 84 4.82 -5.45 -6.68
C ALA A 84 5.74 -5.48 -5.45
N ILE A 85 5.98 -4.32 -4.82
CA ILE A 85 6.78 -4.22 -3.58
C ILE A 85 6.08 -4.96 -2.44
N VAL A 86 4.76 -4.78 -2.29
CA VAL A 86 3.93 -5.47 -1.30
C VAL A 86 4.06 -6.99 -1.50
N LEU A 87 3.82 -7.52 -2.71
CA LEU A 87 3.97 -8.96 -2.99
C LEU A 87 5.38 -9.49 -2.71
N TYR A 88 6.42 -8.70 -3.05
CA TYR A 88 7.80 -9.05 -2.72
C TYR A 88 8.02 -9.13 -1.21
N MET A 89 7.49 -8.17 -0.43
CA MET A 89 7.49 -8.22 1.04
C MET A 89 6.73 -9.43 1.59
N SER A 90 5.59 -9.79 0.99
CA SER A 90 4.93 -11.12 1.01
C SER A 90 5.90 -12.26 1.15
N ASN A 91 6.72 -12.38 0.12
CA ASN A 91 7.53 -13.55 -0.07
C ASN A 91 8.77 -13.52 0.84
N VAL A 92 9.42 -12.37 0.95
CA VAL A 92 10.62 -12.18 1.79
C VAL A 92 10.29 -12.38 3.27
N PHE A 93 9.13 -11.92 3.72
CA PHE A 93 8.69 -12.10 5.09
C PHE A 93 8.62 -13.58 5.48
N LEU A 94 8.08 -14.43 4.60
CA LEU A 94 8.02 -15.88 4.83
C LEU A 94 9.41 -16.53 4.83
N ALA A 95 10.28 -16.13 3.90
CA ALA A 95 11.60 -16.73 3.74
C ALA A 95 12.60 -16.36 4.85
N THR A 96 12.49 -15.15 5.41
CA THR A 96 13.55 -14.55 6.25
C THR A 96 13.13 -14.36 7.71
N PHE A 97 11.92 -14.80 8.09
CA PHE A 97 11.35 -14.62 9.43
C PHE A 97 12.30 -14.97 10.59
N ASN A 98 13.12 -16.01 10.41
CA ASN A 98 14.04 -16.50 11.44
C ASN A 98 15.49 -16.00 11.33
N GLN A 99 15.88 -15.32 10.25
CA GLN A 99 17.31 -15.06 9.98
C GLN A 99 17.67 -13.59 9.77
N ASP A 100 16.77 -12.76 9.21
CA ASP A 100 17.06 -11.32 9.03
C ASP A 100 15.83 -10.46 8.68
N LEU A 101 15.39 -9.61 9.61
CA LEU A 101 14.29 -8.66 9.37
C LEU A 101 14.75 -7.42 8.59
N ARG A 102 16.06 -7.22 8.36
CA ARG A 102 16.60 -6.03 7.66
C ARG A 102 16.01 -5.89 6.26
N THR A 103 15.91 -6.98 5.51
CA THR A 103 15.35 -6.97 4.15
C THR A 103 13.88 -6.57 4.15
N PHE A 104 13.12 -7.00 5.16
CA PHE A 104 11.72 -6.61 5.34
C PHE A 104 11.60 -5.11 5.61
N PHE A 105 12.36 -4.58 6.57
CA PHE A 105 12.32 -3.15 6.91
C PHE A 105 12.82 -2.27 5.76
N PHE A 106 13.80 -2.72 4.98
CA PHE A 106 14.26 -2.02 3.79
C PHE A 106 13.16 -1.91 2.74
N ALA A 107 12.45 -3.00 2.46
CA ALA A 107 11.32 -3.00 1.54
C ALA A 107 10.14 -2.15 2.06
N ALA A 108 9.87 -2.18 3.37
CA ALA A 108 8.89 -1.29 4.01
C ALA A 108 9.26 0.19 3.84
N GLY A 109 10.55 0.52 3.96
CA GLY A 109 11.09 1.85 3.72
C GLY A 109 10.92 2.28 2.26
N LEU A 110 11.22 1.39 1.31
CA LEU A 110 11.00 1.65 -0.12
C LEU A 110 9.53 1.88 -0.46
N LEU A 111 8.62 1.10 0.13
CA LEU A 111 7.20 1.28 -0.04
C LEU A 111 6.74 2.64 0.51
N SER A 112 7.18 2.99 1.72
CA SER A 112 6.87 4.29 2.34
C SER A 112 7.42 5.46 1.51
N LEU A 113 8.63 5.32 0.96
CA LEU A 113 9.24 6.30 0.06
C LEU A 113 8.44 6.46 -1.22
N THR A 114 7.98 5.35 -1.82
CA THR A 114 7.22 5.37 -3.07
C THR A 114 5.88 6.09 -2.90
N LEU A 115 5.14 5.77 -1.83
CA LEU A 115 3.91 6.48 -1.46
C LEU A 115 4.16 7.97 -1.17
N CYS A 116 5.25 8.30 -0.48
CA CYS A 116 5.63 9.68 -0.20
C CYS A 116 5.92 10.46 -1.49
N LEU A 117 6.71 9.88 -2.41
CA LEU A 117 7.01 10.46 -3.71
C LEU A 117 5.75 10.63 -4.56
N GLN A 118 4.86 9.63 -4.56
CA GLN A 118 3.58 9.70 -5.25
C GLN A 118 2.73 10.88 -4.75
N TYR A 119 2.62 11.03 -3.43
CA TYR A 119 1.91 12.15 -2.81
C TYR A 119 2.55 13.50 -3.15
N LEU A 120 3.88 13.58 -3.08
CA LEU A 120 4.67 14.77 -3.37
C LEU A 120 4.55 15.20 -4.84
N ILE A 121 4.59 14.25 -5.78
CA ILE A 121 4.41 14.52 -7.22
C ILE A 121 3.00 15.08 -7.47
N VAL A 122 1.96 14.49 -6.87
CA VAL A 122 0.59 15.01 -6.99
C VAL A 122 0.47 16.40 -6.39
N TYR A 123 1.07 16.65 -5.23
CA TYR A 123 1.10 17.95 -4.60
C TYR A 123 1.69 19.02 -5.52
N PHE A 124 2.87 18.78 -6.10
CA PHE A 124 3.50 19.72 -7.03
C PHE A 124 2.72 19.90 -8.34
N ARG A 125 2.05 18.84 -8.83
CA ARG A 125 1.24 18.92 -10.06
C ARG A 125 -0.07 19.70 -9.84
N SER A 126 -0.67 19.60 -8.65
CA SER A 126 -1.87 20.36 -8.27
C SER A 126 -1.63 21.87 -8.33
N THR A 127 -0.46 22.35 -7.87
CA THR A 127 -0.08 23.77 -7.94
C THR A 127 0.05 24.29 -9.39
N SER A 128 0.27 23.40 -10.36
CA SER A 128 0.36 23.75 -11.78
C SER A 128 -1.02 23.81 -12.47
N PHE A 129 -1.99 23.00 -12.02
CA PHE A 129 -3.34 22.94 -12.60
C PHE A 129 -4.26 24.11 -12.19
N ASP A 130 -4.03 24.74 -11.04
CA ASP A 130 -4.75 25.97 -10.63
C ASP A 130 -4.54 27.14 -11.61
N ARG A 131 -3.47 27.08 -12.43
CA ARG A 131 -3.19 28.06 -13.49
C ARG A 131 -3.99 27.85 -14.77
N GLN A 132 -4.48 26.63 -15.04
CA GLN A 132 -5.31 26.32 -16.22
C GLN A 132 -6.80 26.58 -15.97
N ILE A 133 -7.30 26.34 -14.75
CA ILE A 133 -8.71 26.64 -14.41
C ILE A 133 -8.93 28.15 -14.38
N SER A 134 -7.96 28.94 -13.89
CA SER A 134 -8.04 30.41 -13.90
C SER A 134 -7.99 31.06 -15.29
N GLN A 135 -7.53 30.35 -16.32
CA GLN A 135 -7.53 30.83 -17.71
C GLN A 135 -8.75 30.36 -18.51
N ALA A 136 -9.48 29.33 -18.05
CA ALA A 136 -10.74 28.90 -18.68
C ALA A 136 -11.94 29.77 -18.27
N PHE A 137 -11.77 30.63 -17.25
CA PHE A 137 -12.77 31.56 -16.74
C PHE A 137 -12.43 33.04 -17.01
N LEU A 138 -11.46 33.32 -17.90
CA LEU A 138 -11.06 34.66 -18.33
C LEU A 138 -11.21 34.76 -19.85
#